data_AF-G3C9P0-F1
#
_entry.id   AF-G3C9P0-F1
#
_cell.length_a   1.000
_cell.length_b   1.000
_cell.length_c   1.000
_cell.angle_alpha   90.00
_cell.angle_beta   90.00
_cell.angle_gamma   90.00
#
_symmetry.space_group_name_H-M   'P 1'
#
loop_
_entity.id
_entity.type
_entity.pdbx_description
1 polymer ?
#
loop_
_entity_poly.entity_id
_entity_poly.type
_entity_poly.pdbx_seq_one_letter_code
_entity_poly.pdbx_strand_id
1 'polypeptide(L)'
;YVSTLGGGHFLCRHLNHSTLLAKLQIGISMGLQDPILESKCRVNLMYNALQLGKFKRAKRILRREELVAEQLESDELLKVCHAANVYLDKVDQLHKEQLLVYRKSGRPATLHDNFYRQRIVRVTK
;
A
#
# COMPACT_ATOMS: atom_id res chain seq x y z
N TYR A 1 -0.34 -9.26 20.58
CA TYR A 1 0.37 -8.97 19.32
C TYR A 1 -0.26 -9.79 18.20
N VAL A 2 -1.22 -9.23 17.45
CA VAL A 2 -1.64 -9.83 16.17
C VAL A 2 -0.53 -9.51 15.18
N SER A 3 0.41 -10.45 15.07
CA SER A 3 1.56 -10.35 14.19
C SER A 3 1.14 -10.04 12.76
N THR A 4 2.00 -9.29 12.09
CA THR A 4 1.98 -8.88 10.69
C THR A 4 1.80 -10.06 9.73
N LEU A 5 0.59 -10.61 9.61
CA LEU A 5 0.18 -11.39 8.43
C LEU A 5 0.04 -10.52 7.16
N GLY A 6 0.69 -9.35 7.18
CA GLY A 6 1.06 -8.56 6.01
C GLY A 6 2.57 -8.47 5.78
N GLY A 7 3.33 -9.49 6.16
CA GLY A 7 4.71 -9.64 5.70
C GLY A 7 4.74 -9.56 4.17
N GLY A 8 5.35 -8.49 3.64
CA GLY A 8 5.28 -8.03 2.24
C GLY A 8 5.72 -9.04 1.17
N HIS A 9 6.16 -10.23 1.58
CA HIS A 9 6.51 -11.34 0.71
C HIS A 9 5.30 -12.22 0.31
N PHE A 10 4.30 -12.40 1.19
CA PHE A 10 3.18 -13.35 0.96
C PHE A 10 1.97 -12.69 0.25
N LEU A 11 1.78 -11.39 0.43
CA LEU A 11 0.55 -10.69 -0.01
C LEU A 11 0.51 -10.32 -1.49
N CYS A 12 1.63 -10.40 -2.22
CA CYS A 12 1.62 -10.14 -3.65
C CYS A 12 0.77 -11.18 -4.40
N ARG A 13 0.74 -12.45 -3.95
CA ARG A 13 -0.03 -13.54 -4.59
C ARG A 13 -1.50 -13.58 -4.17
N HIS A 14 -1.84 -13.14 -2.95
CA HIS A 14 -3.20 -13.20 -2.39
C HIS A 14 -3.77 -11.83 -2.02
N LEU A 15 -3.66 -10.87 -2.93
CA LEU A 15 -4.03 -9.47 -2.70
C LEU A 15 -5.50 -9.26 -2.30
N ASN A 16 -6.40 -10.08 -2.83
CA ASN A 16 -7.82 -10.08 -2.44
C ASN A 16 -8.00 -10.47 -0.97
N HIS A 17 -7.33 -11.54 -0.52
CA HIS A 17 -7.35 -11.97 0.89
C HIS A 17 -6.70 -10.93 1.80
N SER A 18 -5.55 -10.36 1.39
CA SER A 18 -4.91 -9.26 2.13
C SER A 18 -5.85 -8.07 2.33
N THR A 19 -6.58 -7.69 1.28
CA THR A 19 -7.54 -6.59 1.34
C THR A 19 -8.70 -6.90 2.27
N LEU A 20 -9.22 -8.14 2.23
CA LEU A 20 -10.28 -8.57 3.15
C LEU A 20 -9.79 -8.56 4.60
N LEU A 21 -8.61 -9.12 4.88
CA LEU A 21 -8.04 -9.15 6.22
C LEU A 21 -7.82 -7.74 6.78
N ALA A 22 -7.26 -6.82 5.98
CA ALA A 22 -7.08 -5.44 6.43
C ALA A 22 -8.42 -4.75 6.77
N LYS A 23 -9.49 -5.01 6.02
CA LYS A 23 -10.83 -4.51 6.34
C LYS A 23 -11.40 -5.12 7.63
N LEU A 24 -11.21 -6.41 7.85
CA LEU A 24 -11.62 -7.08 9.08
C LEU A 24 -10.87 -6.52 10.29
N GLN A 25 -9.56 -6.30 10.15
CA GLN A 25 -8.74 -5.70 11.20
C GLN A 25 -9.18 -4.27 11.54
N ILE A 26 -9.61 -3.47 10.54
CA ILE A 26 -10.24 -2.16 10.79
C ILE A 26 -11.49 -2.33 11.65
N GLY A 27 -12.41 -3.24 11.27
CA GLY A 27 -13.63 -3.49 12.05
C GLY A 27 -13.33 -3.93 13.49
N ILE A 28 -12.34 -4.79 13.68
CA ILE A 28 -11.89 -5.22 15.02
C ILE A 28 -11.33 -4.04 15.81
N SER A 29 -10.45 -3.22 15.21
CA SER A 29 -9.88 -2.05 15.89
C SER A 29 -10.92 -1.01 16.28
N MET A 30 -11.97 -0.82 15.46
CA MET A 30 -13.11 0.02 15.81
C MET A 30 -13.86 -0.54 17.02
N GLY A 31 -14.10 -1.86 17.06
CA GLY A 31 -14.73 -2.53 18.20
C GLY A 31 -13.91 -2.45 19.49
N LEU A 32 -12.58 -2.41 19.38
CA LEU A 32 -11.65 -2.21 20.48
C LEU A 32 -11.49 -0.73 20.88
N GLN A 33 -12.07 0.20 20.13
CA GLN A 33 -11.88 1.65 20.30
C GLN A 33 -10.39 2.05 20.28
N ASP A 34 -9.59 1.39 19.44
CA ASP A 34 -8.16 1.65 19.28
C ASP A 34 -7.91 2.40 17.94
N PRO A 35 -7.90 3.74 17.96
CA PRO A 35 -7.75 4.54 16.74
C PRO A 35 -6.35 4.43 16.13
N ILE A 36 -5.33 4.08 16.94
CA ILE A 36 -3.96 3.89 16.47
C ILE A 36 -3.86 2.60 15.66
N LEU A 37 -4.41 1.51 16.20
CA LEU A 37 -4.48 0.24 15.48
C LEU A 37 -5.32 0.39 14.20
N GLU A 38 -6.44 1.11 14.27
CA GLU A 38 -7.28 1.36 13.11
C GLU A 38 -6.52 2.07 11.99
N SER A 39 -5.75 3.11 12.32
CA SER A 39 -4.94 3.85 11.35
C SER A 39 -3.86 2.96 10.71
N LYS A 40 -3.16 2.14 11.50
CA LYS A 40 -2.18 1.17 10.98
C LYS A 40 -2.82 0.18 10.01
N CYS A 41 -4.04 -0.28 10.28
CA CYS A 41 -4.77 -1.17 9.38
C CYS A 41 -5.20 -0.47 8.07
N ARG A 42 -5.53 0.82 8.10
CA ARG A 42 -5.78 1.61 6.89
C ARG A 42 -4.50 1.83 6.07
N VAL A 43 -3.34 2.01 6.71
CA VAL A 43 -2.04 2.03 6.03
C VAL A 43 -1.77 0.68 5.32
N ASN A 44 -2.19 -0.45 5.88
CA ASN A 44 -2.13 -1.74 5.16
C ASN A 44 -3.00 -1.77 3.90
N LEU A 45 -4.19 -1.15 3.91
CA LEU A 45 -5.00 -0.98 2.70
C LEU A 45 -4.32 -0.08 1.66
N MET A 46 -3.54 0.91 2.08
CA MET A 46 -2.72 1.73 1.21
C MET A 46 -1.68 0.87 0.48
N TYR A 47 -0.93 0.03 1.19
CA TYR A 47 0.04 -0.90 0.56
C TYR A 47 -0.63 -1.84 -0.45
N ASN A 48 -1.81 -2.37 -0.13
CA ASN A 48 -2.58 -3.19 -1.06
C ASN A 48 -3.01 -2.39 -2.31
N ALA A 49 -3.38 -1.11 -2.15
CA ALA A 49 -3.68 -0.25 -3.29
C ALA A 49 -2.46 0.01 -4.17
N LEU A 50 -1.26 0.15 -3.61
CA LEU A 50 0.00 0.26 -4.36
C LEU A 50 0.28 -1.01 -5.17
N GLN A 51 0.09 -2.19 -4.59
CA GLN A 51 0.27 -3.46 -5.31
C GLN A 51 -0.77 -3.66 -6.44
N LEU A 52 -1.90 -2.94 -6.40
CA LEU A 52 -2.87 -2.87 -7.48
C LEU A 52 -2.58 -1.74 -8.50
N GLY A 53 -1.46 -1.01 -8.36
CA GLY A 53 -1.16 0.15 -9.20
C GLY A 53 -2.10 1.33 -8.99
N LYS A 54 -2.91 1.33 -7.92
CA LYS A 54 -3.89 2.37 -7.61
C LYS A 54 -3.22 3.51 -6.82
N PHE A 55 -2.18 4.12 -7.39
CA PHE A 55 -1.37 5.16 -6.74
C PHE A 55 -2.18 6.35 -6.22
N LYS A 56 -3.17 6.84 -6.99
CA LYS A 56 -4.06 7.93 -6.55
C LYS A 56 -4.83 7.57 -5.27
N ARG A 57 -5.31 6.32 -5.19
CA ARG A 57 -6.01 5.81 -4.01
C ARG A 57 -5.06 5.67 -2.83
N ALA A 58 -3.86 5.12 -3.06
CA ALA A 58 -2.85 4.98 -2.02
C ALA A 58 -2.47 6.32 -1.41
N LYS A 59 -2.14 7.34 -2.24
CA LYS A 59 -1.83 8.70 -1.79
C LYS A 59 -2.97 9.32 -0.97
N ARG A 60 -4.23 9.10 -1.37
CA ARG A 60 -5.40 9.61 -0.63
C ARG A 60 -5.53 8.98 0.76
N ILE A 61 -5.33 7.66 0.86
CA ILE A 61 -5.37 6.98 2.15
C ILE A 61 -4.26 7.51 3.04
N LEU A 62 -3.03 7.57 2.53
CA LEU A 62 -1.87 8.00 3.32
C LEU A 62 -2.03 9.41 3.88
N ARG A 63 -2.43 10.38 3.05
CA ARG A 63 -2.68 11.76 3.50
C ARG A 63 -3.72 11.85 4.61
N ARG A 64 -4.74 10.99 4.56
CA ARG A 64 -5.74 10.95 5.63
C ARG A 64 -5.13 10.42 6.93
N GLU A 65 -4.34 9.36 6.84
CA GLU A 65 -3.71 8.77 8.03
C GLU A 65 -2.60 9.65 8.63
N GLU A 66 -1.92 10.47 7.82
CA GLU A 66 -1.00 11.52 8.30
C GLU A 66 -1.75 12.54 9.17
N LEU A 67 -2.90 13.04 8.72
CA LEU A 67 -3.74 13.94 9.52
C LEU A 67 -4.27 13.27 10.80
N VAL A 68 -4.62 11.97 10.73
CA VAL A 68 -5.02 11.21 11.92
C VAL A 68 -3.86 11.07 12.90
N ALA A 69 -2.65 10.82 12.42
CA ALA A 69 -1.45 10.72 13.26
C ALA A 69 -1.16 12.05 13.98
N GLU A 70 -1.32 13.18 13.30
CA GLU A 70 -1.20 14.52 13.88
C GLU A 70 -2.29 14.76 14.94
N GLN A 71 -3.56 14.45 14.62
CA GLN A 71 -4.69 14.62 15.56
C GLN A 71 -4.58 13.76 16.82
N LEU A 72 -3.96 12.58 16.70
CA LEU A 72 -3.73 11.66 17.82
C LEU A 72 -2.41 11.94 18.54
N GLU A 73 -1.61 12.93 18.08
CA GLU A 73 -0.28 13.24 18.60
C GLU A 73 0.63 11.99 18.70
N SER A 74 0.52 11.09 17.73
CA SER A 74 1.15 9.78 17.77
C SER A 74 2.43 9.74 16.94
N ASP A 75 3.58 9.87 17.60
CA ASP A 75 4.90 9.70 17.00
C ASP A 75 5.08 8.35 16.29
N GLU A 76 4.46 7.31 16.82
CA GLU A 76 4.51 5.98 16.21
C GLU A 76 3.78 5.98 14.87
N LEU A 77 2.56 6.55 14.79
CA LEU A 77 1.82 6.65 13.54
C LEU A 77 2.50 7.56 12.53
N LEU A 78 3.12 8.66 12.98
CA LEU A 78 3.90 9.54 12.12
C LEU A 78 5.06 8.78 11.47
N LYS A 79 5.78 7.96 12.22
CA LYS A 79 6.85 7.09 11.69
C LYS A 79 6.32 6.06 10.70
N VAL A 80 5.16 5.46 10.98
CA VAL A 80 4.50 4.51 10.07
C VAL A 80 4.09 5.20 8.76
N CYS A 81 3.49 6.39 8.83
CA CYS A 81 3.10 7.17 7.66
C CYS A 81 4.31 7.62 6.85
N HIS A 82 5.38 8.07 7.51
CA HIS A 82 6.63 8.45 6.85
C HIS A 82 7.24 7.27 6.07
N ALA A 83 7.36 6.09 6.70
CA ALA A 83 7.86 4.89 6.03
C ALA A 83 6.97 4.49 4.83
N ALA A 84 5.65 4.60 4.99
CA ALA A 84 4.69 4.39 3.91
C ALA A 84 4.86 5.39 2.76
N ASN A 85 5.14 6.67 3.05
CA ASN A 85 5.35 7.69 2.03
C ASN A 85 6.63 7.44 1.23
N VAL A 86 7.74 7.16 1.92
CA VAL A 86 9.01 6.79 1.28
C VAL A 86 8.85 5.58 0.36
N TYR A 87 8.10 4.57 0.80
CA TYR A 87 7.80 3.41 -0.04
C TYR A 87 6.93 3.77 -1.24
N LEU A 88 5.90 4.58 -1.04
CA LEU A 88 5.00 5.03 -2.10
C LEU A 88 5.76 5.76 -3.20
N ASP A 89 6.62 6.72 -2.84
CA ASP A 89 7.39 7.52 -3.78
C ASP A 89 8.35 6.64 -4.59
N LYS A 90 9.02 5.71 -3.92
CA LYS A 90 9.87 4.70 -4.59
C LYS A 90 9.09 3.89 -5.63
N VAL A 91 7.90 3.39 -5.28
CA VAL A 91 7.10 2.57 -6.21
C VAL A 91 6.52 3.41 -7.35
N ASP A 92 6.08 4.63 -7.09
CA ASP A 92 5.56 5.56 -8.11
C ASP A 92 6.65 5.91 -9.13
N GLN A 93 7.89 6.15 -8.67
CA GLN A 93 9.05 6.36 -9.54
C GLN A 93 9.34 5.14 -10.42
N LEU A 94 9.47 3.95 -9.82
CA LEU A 94 9.73 2.71 -10.57
C LEU A 94 8.63 2.42 -11.59
N HIS A 95 7.37 2.68 -11.25
CA HIS A 95 6.25 2.53 -12.17
C HIS A 95 6.37 3.48 -13.38
N LYS A 96 6.72 4.75 -13.15
CA LYS A 96 6.94 5.74 -14.22
C LYS A 96 8.10 5.34 -15.12
N GLU A 97 9.23 4.93 -14.55
CA GLU A 97 10.42 4.49 -15.29
C GLU A 97 10.10 3.30 -16.21
N GLN A 98 9.36 2.31 -15.71
CA GLN A 98 8.95 1.17 -16.52
C GLN A 98 7.96 1.54 -17.63
N LEU A 99 7.02 2.45 -17.37
CA LEU A 99 6.12 2.97 -18.40
C LEU A 99 6.91 3.71 -19.51
N LEU A 100 7.98 4.43 -19.16
CA LEU A 100 8.85 5.11 -20.13
C LEU A 100 9.63 4.10 -20.98
N VAL A 101 10.19 3.06 -20.37
CA VAL A 101 10.89 1.97 -21.09
C VAL A 101 9.93 1.25 -22.05
N TYR A 102 8.70 0.99 -21.62
CA TYR A 102 7.65 0.40 -22.47
C TYR A 102 7.35 1.27 -23.69
N ARG A 103 7.08 2.57 -23.50
CA ARG A 103 6.76 3.50 -24.59
C ARG A 103 7.88 3.59 -25.63
N LYS A 104 9.13 3.47 -25.22
CA LYS A 104 10.30 3.53 -26.13
C LYS A 104 10.56 2.23 -26.89
N SER A 105 10.19 1.07 -26.33
CA SER A 105 10.56 -0.24 -26.88
C SER A 105 9.51 -0.86 -27.82
N GLY A 106 8.28 -0.35 -27.86
CA GLY A 106 7.22 -0.78 -28.78
C GLY A 106 6.72 -2.23 -28.59
N ARG A 107 7.33 -3.00 -27.67
CA ARG A 107 6.93 -4.37 -27.34
C ARG A 107 5.80 -4.36 -26.32
N PRO A 108 4.76 -5.21 -26.45
CA PRO A 108 3.72 -5.35 -25.43
C PRO A 108 4.40 -5.68 -24.10
N ALA A 109 3.99 -5.01 -23.01
CA ALA A 109 4.54 -5.23 -21.69
C ALA A 109 4.21 -6.66 -21.26
N THR A 110 5.09 -7.60 -21.56
CA THR A 110 5.13 -8.89 -20.87
C THR A 110 5.39 -8.53 -19.42
N LEU A 111 4.41 -8.85 -18.60
CA LEU A 111 4.41 -8.61 -17.17
C LEU A 111 5.63 -9.36 -16.60
N HIS A 112 6.77 -8.67 -16.48
CA HIS A 112 7.89 -9.18 -15.70
C HIS A 112 7.47 -9.02 -14.25
N ASP A 113 6.66 -9.99 -13.80
CA ASP A 113 6.44 -10.25 -12.39
C ASP A 113 7.82 -10.66 -11.85
N ASN A 114 8.65 -9.66 -11.51
CA ASN A 114 9.83 -9.91 -10.70
C ASN A 114 9.29 -10.24 -9.32
N PHE A 115 8.99 -11.52 -9.16
CA PHE A 115 8.27 -12.26 -8.12
C PHE A 115 8.71 -12.03 -6.67
N TYR A 116 9.36 -10.92 -6.32
CA TYR A 116 9.92 -10.70 -5.00
C TYR A 116 9.56 -9.40 -4.28
N ARG A 117 8.89 -8.38 -4.86
CA ARG A 117 8.42 -7.24 -4.04
C ARG A 117 7.31 -6.35 -4.62
N GLN A 118 7.15 -6.20 -5.94
CA GLN A 118 6.33 -5.10 -6.50
C GLN A 118 5.60 -5.51 -7.78
N ARG A 119 4.26 -5.44 -7.78
CA ARG A 119 3.44 -5.60 -8.99
C ARG A 119 3.33 -4.29 -9.75
N ILE A 120 3.91 -4.24 -10.95
CA ILE A 120 3.63 -3.18 -11.91
C ILE A 120 2.36 -3.54 -12.66
N VAL A 121 1.28 -2.80 -12.38
CA VAL A 121 -0.02 -3.06 -12.99
C VAL A 121 -0.13 -2.39 -14.35
N ARG A 122 -0.69 -3.12 -15.31
CA ARG A 122 -0.94 -2.70 -16.69
C ARG A 122 -1.86 -1.47 -16.72
N VAL A 123 -1.49 -0.45 -17.47
CA VAL A 123 -2.43 0.62 -17.85
C VAL A 123 -3.26 0.08 -19.00
N THR A 124 -4.47 -0.43 -18.70
CA THR A 124 -5.47 -0.65 -19.74
C THR A 124 -5.97 0.71 -20.21
N LYS A 125 -5.92 0.94 -21.53
CA LYS A 125 -6.57 2.08 -22.19
C LYS A 125 -8.05 2.09 -21.89
#